data_AF-A0AAW0JVG6-F1
#
_entry.id   AF-A0AAW0JVG6-F1
#
_cell.length_a   1.000
_cell.length_b   1.000
_cell.length_c   1.000
_cell.angle_alpha   90.00
_cell.angle_beta   90.00
_cell.angle_gamma   90.00
#
_symmetry.space_group_name_H-M   'P 1'
#
loop_
_entity.id
_entity.type
_entity.pdbx_description
1 polymer ?
#
loop_
_entity_poly.entity_id
_entity_poly.type
_entity_poly.pdbx_seq_one_letter_code
_entity_poly.pdbx_strand_id
1 'polypeptide(L)'
;MFVDERKRPTETPLESQRPRKVQKTDNRMEEALSEIAGVVKRLVNKKENKNCKLIESAIDALQAIPDIDDELMLDACDLLEDEKKAKTFLALDIALRRKWLLRKLRQ
;
A
#
# COMPACT_ATOMS: atom_id res chain seq x y z
N MET A 1 7.75 31.94 86.84
CA MET A 1 8.31 31.83 85.48
C MET A 1 7.25 32.41 84.55
N PHE A 2 7.61 33.42 83.77
CA PHE A 2 6.70 34.32 83.07
C PHE A 2 6.07 33.65 81.83
N VAL A 3 4.77 33.87 81.65
CA VAL A 3 4.05 33.81 80.37
C VAL A 3 4.32 35.10 79.59
N ASP A 4 4.53 35.00 78.28
CA ASP A 4 4.31 36.12 77.36
C ASP A 4 3.67 35.61 76.05
N GLU A 5 2.48 36.16 75.78
CA GLU A 5 1.71 36.15 74.54
C GLU A 5 2.30 37.10 73.50
N ARG A 6 2.18 36.76 72.20
CA ARG A 6 1.84 37.63 71.03
C ARG A 6 2.26 36.90 69.73
N LYS A 7 1.52 36.78 68.62
CA LYS A 7 0.34 37.45 68.03
C LYS A 7 -0.31 36.50 66.98
N ARG A 8 -1.56 36.81 66.62
CA ARG A 8 -2.58 36.06 65.85
C ARG A 8 -2.55 36.45 64.31
N PRO A 9 -3.56 36.13 63.47
CA PRO A 9 -3.65 35.09 62.41
C PRO A 9 -3.82 35.63 60.94
N THR A 10 -3.82 34.81 59.88
CA THR A 10 -4.52 35.16 58.60
C THR A 10 -4.98 33.91 57.81
N GLU A 11 -6.17 34.07 57.24
CA GLU A 11 -7.11 33.12 56.64
C GLU A 11 -6.76 32.61 55.21
N THR A 12 -7.44 31.52 54.85
CA THR A 12 -7.59 30.78 53.57
C THR A 12 -7.80 31.62 52.28
N PRO A 13 -7.55 31.06 51.06
CA PRO A 13 -8.64 30.40 50.31
C PRO A 13 -8.27 29.16 49.47
N LEU A 14 -9.29 28.34 49.20
CA LEU A 14 -9.31 27.21 48.26
C LEU A 14 -8.96 27.64 46.82
N GLU A 15 -8.14 26.86 46.12
CA GLU A 15 -8.20 26.70 44.66
C GLU A 15 -7.98 25.22 44.32
N SER A 16 -8.99 24.50 43.83
CA SER A 16 -9.51 24.53 42.45
C SER A 16 -8.86 23.44 41.60
N GLN A 17 -9.62 22.35 41.46
CA GLN A 17 -9.84 21.57 40.25
C GLN A 17 -8.68 21.25 39.28
N ARG A 18 -8.35 19.95 39.26
CA ARG A 18 -8.22 19.07 38.05
C ARG A 18 -7.07 19.36 37.04
N PRO A 19 -6.74 18.44 36.11
CA PRO A 19 -7.27 17.09 35.87
C PRO A 19 -6.20 15.98 35.81
N ARG A 20 -6.63 14.72 36.06
CA ARG A 20 -5.94 13.54 35.54
C ARG A 20 -5.86 13.66 34.01
N LYS A 21 -4.65 13.77 33.49
CA LYS A 21 -4.33 13.78 32.06
C LYS A 21 -4.59 12.37 31.50
N VAL A 22 -5.84 12.10 31.09
CA VAL A 22 -6.22 10.92 30.29
C VAL A 22 -6.29 11.38 28.84
N GLN A 23 -5.14 11.40 28.18
CA GLN A 23 -5.02 11.49 26.72
C GLN A 23 -3.90 10.53 26.31
N LYS A 24 -4.24 9.25 26.21
CA LYS A 24 -3.34 8.22 25.64
C LYS A 24 -4.07 7.14 24.83
N THR A 25 -5.39 7.27 24.67
CA THR A 25 -6.18 6.28 23.93
C THR A 25 -6.29 6.64 22.44
N ASP A 26 -6.31 7.93 22.11
CA ASP A 26 -6.42 8.44 20.73
C ASP A 26 -5.14 8.13 19.92
N ASN A 27 -3.98 8.44 20.49
CA ASN A 27 -2.67 8.17 19.89
C ASN A 27 -2.45 6.70 19.52
N ARG A 28 -2.99 5.75 20.31
CA ARG A 28 -2.83 4.32 20.06
C ARG A 28 -3.64 3.85 18.84
N MET A 29 -4.81 4.44 18.61
CA MET A 29 -5.60 4.18 17.41
C MET A 29 -4.92 4.79 16.18
N GLU A 30 -4.41 6.02 16.28
CA GLU A 30 -3.67 6.66 15.20
C GLU A 30 -2.37 5.91 14.85
N GLU A 31 -1.63 5.42 15.85
CA GLU A 31 -0.44 4.57 15.66
C GLU A 31 -0.80 3.26 14.95
N ALA A 32 -1.88 2.58 15.37
CA ALA A 32 -2.33 1.36 14.73
C ALA A 32 -2.79 1.60 13.27
N LEU A 33 -3.50 2.69 13.01
CA LEU A 33 -3.91 3.08 11.65
C LEU A 33 -2.71 3.45 10.79
N SER A 34 -1.71 4.14 11.35
CA SER A 34 -0.45 4.48 10.67
C SER A 34 0.37 3.22 10.35
N GLU A 35 0.43 2.26 11.28
CA GLU A 35 1.09 0.97 11.07
C GLU A 35 0.39 0.16 9.97
N ILE A 36 -0.93 0.08 10.00
CA ILE A 36 -1.74 -0.56 8.95
C ILE A 36 -1.53 0.14 7.61
N ALA A 37 -1.55 1.47 7.57
CA ALA A 37 -1.30 2.25 6.36
C ALA A 37 0.10 1.99 5.80
N GLY A 38 1.11 1.87 6.67
CA GLY A 38 2.47 1.50 6.29
C GLY A 38 2.56 0.09 5.68
N VAL A 39 1.85 -0.88 6.26
CA VAL A 39 1.76 -2.26 5.73
C VAL A 39 1.03 -2.28 4.39
N VAL A 40 -0.09 -1.59 4.26
CA VAL A 40 -0.87 -1.50 3.01
C VAL A 40 -0.04 -0.81 1.92
N LYS A 41 0.64 0.30 2.24
CA LYS A 41 1.54 0.98 1.30
C LYS A 41 2.63 0.03 0.81
N ARG A 42 3.31 -0.67 1.71
CA ARG A 42 4.34 -1.66 1.32
C ARG A 42 3.77 -2.77 0.43
N LEU A 43 2.54 -3.23 0.70
CA LEU A 43 1.88 -4.25 -0.11
C LEU A 43 1.54 -3.74 -1.52
N VAL A 44 1.01 -2.52 -1.65
CA VAL A 44 0.68 -1.89 -2.93
C VAL A 44 1.95 -1.66 -3.75
N ASN A 45 2.99 -1.06 -3.17
CA ASN A 45 4.28 -0.87 -3.84
C ASN A 45 4.90 -2.20 -4.29
N LYS A 46 4.77 -3.26 -3.48
CA LYS A 46 5.25 -4.61 -3.85
C LYS A 46 4.43 -5.21 -5.00
N LYS A 47 3.14 -4.88 -5.12
CA LYS A 47 2.29 -5.32 -6.23
C LYS A 47 2.62 -4.57 -7.52
N GLU A 48 2.78 -3.24 -7.46
CA GLU A 48 3.21 -2.43 -8.62
C GLU A 48 4.53 -2.92 -9.18
N ASN A 49 5.55 -3.12 -8.33
CA ASN A 49 6.86 -3.56 -8.79
C ASN A 49 6.85 -4.97 -9.42
N LYS A 50 5.89 -5.82 -9.04
CA LYS A 50 5.67 -7.13 -9.67
C LYS A 50 4.99 -6.99 -11.03
N ASN A 51 4.02 -6.07 -11.15
CA ASN A 51 3.33 -5.80 -12.41
C ASN A 51 4.29 -5.21 -13.44
N CYS A 52 5.16 -4.27 -13.06
CA CYS A 52 6.18 -3.72 -13.97
C CYS A 52 7.06 -4.83 -14.57
N LYS A 53 7.61 -5.70 -13.73
CA LYS A 53 8.42 -6.85 -14.18
C LYS A 53 7.65 -7.83 -15.07
N LEU A 54 6.36 -7.99 -14.81
CA LEU A 54 5.50 -8.89 -15.57
C LEU A 54 5.24 -8.32 -16.97
N ILE A 55 4.99 -7.02 -17.06
CA ILE A 55 4.83 -6.30 -18.34
C ILE A 55 6.14 -6.34 -19.13
N GLU A 56 7.28 -6.02 -18.51
CA GLU A 56 8.61 -6.11 -19.16
C GLU A 56 8.84 -7.51 -19.74
N SER A 57 8.65 -8.55 -18.92
CA SER A 57 8.81 -9.94 -19.38
C SER A 57 7.82 -10.31 -20.49
N ALA A 58 6.59 -9.77 -20.46
CA ALA A 58 5.58 -10.02 -21.48
C ALA A 58 5.96 -9.35 -22.81
N ILE A 59 6.52 -8.14 -22.77
CA ILE A 59 7.05 -7.42 -23.93
C ILE A 59 8.22 -8.19 -24.53
N ASP A 60 9.19 -8.64 -23.72
CA ASP A 60 10.31 -9.47 -24.19
C ASP A 60 9.80 -10.74 -24.89
N ALA A 61 8.78 -11.38 -24.29
CA ALA A 61 8.15 -12.58 -24.83
C ALA A 61 7.36 -12.33 -26.13
N LEU A 62 6.81 -11.13 -26.33
CA LEU A 62 6.16 -10.70 -27.57
C LEU A 62 7.19 -10.45 -28.67
N GLN A 63 8.27 -9.73 -28.36
CA GLN A 63 9.35 -9.44 -29.30
C GLN A 63 10.10 -10.71 -29.76
N ALA A 64 10.10 -11.76 -28.94
CA ALA A 64 10.64 -13.07 -29.30
C ALA A 64 9.77 -13.85 -30.31
N ILE A 65 8.54 -13.41 -30.62
CA ILE A 65 7.68 -14.06 -31.61
C ILE A 65 8.11 -13.61 -33.01
N PRO A 66 8.50 -14.55 -33.91
CA PRO A 66 8.84 -14.19 -35.28
C PRO A 66 7.60 -13.73 -36.06
N ASP A 67 7.81 -12.75 -36.94
CA ASP A 67 6.80 -12.13 -37.81
C ASP A 67 5.54 -11.67 -37.05
N ILE A 68 5.73 -11.03 -35.89
CA ILE A 68 4.65 -10.33 -35.21
C ILE A 68 4.44 -8.97 -35.87
N ASP A 69 3.23 -8.70 -36.32
CA ASP A 69 2.85 -7.42 -36.92
C ASP A 69 2.76 -6.35 -35.83
N ASP A 70 3.10 -5.09 -36.13
CA ASP A 70 3.07 -3.99 -35.16
C ASP A 70 1.65 -3.79 -34.58
N GLU A 71 0.61 -3.91 -35.42
CA GLU A 71 -0.79 -3.87 -34.99
C GLU A 71 -1.12 -5.03 -34.02
N LEU A 72 -0.62 -6.24 -34.33
CA LEU A 72 -0.82 -7.40 -33.46
C LEU A 72 -0.06 -7.25 -32.13
N MET A 73 1.08 -6.56 -32.13
CA MET A 73 1.83 -6.26 -30.91
C MET A 73 1.06 -5.29 -30.02
N LEU A 74 0.46 -4.23 -30.60
CA LEU A 74 -0.37 -3.27 -29.86
C LEU A 74 -1.61 -3.95 -29.26
N ASP A 75 -2.35 -4.72 -30.06
CA ASP A 75 -3.50 -5.49 -29.60
C ASP A 75 -3.11 -6.48 -28.48
N ALA A 76 -1.93 -7.11 -28.59
CA ALA A 76 -1.42 -8.01 -27.58
C ALA A 76 -1.05 -7.27 -26.28
N CYS A 77 -0.48 -6.07 -26.36
CA CYS A 77 -0.20 -5.24 -25.19
C CYS A 77 -1.47 -4.93 -24.41
N ASP A 78 -2.54 -4.51 -25.10
CA ASP A 78 -3.85 -4.25 -24.48
C ASP A 78 -4.42 -5.52 -23.82
N LEU A 79 -4.26 -6.68 -24.47
CA LEU A 79 -4.69 -7.96 -23.92
C LEU A 79 -3.90 -8.36 -22.65
N LEU A 80 -2.62 -8.01 -22.59
CA LEU A 80 -1.68 -8.41 -21.53
C LEU A 80 -1.67 -7.44 -20.35
N GLU A 81 -2.43 -6.35 -20.38
CA GLU A 81 -2.71 -5.53 -19.19
C GLU A 81 -3.38 -6.36 -18.08
N ASP A 82 -4.15 -7.38 -18.45
CA ASP A 82 -4.70 -8.34 -17.50
C ASP A 82 -3.59 -9.28 -16.99
N GLU A 83 -3.23 -9.12 -15.72
CA GLU A 83 -2.22 -9.91 -15.01
C GLU A 83 -2.41 -11.44 -15.20
N LYS A 84 -3.67 -11.92 -15.27
CA LYS A 84 -3.93 -13.36 -15.47
C LYS A 84 -3.63 -13.80 -16.90
N LYS A 85 -3.99 -12.97 -17.88
CA LYS A 85 -3.72 -13.23 -19.30
C LYS A 85 -2.22 -13.19 -19.55
N ALA A 86 -1.51 -12.23 -18.97
CA ALA A 86 -0.07 -12.14 -19.11
C ALA A 86 0.69 -13.29 -18.44
N LYS A 87 0.28 -13.74 -17.26
CA LYS A 87 0.85 -14.98 -16.66
C LYS A 87 0.64 -16.20 -17.56
N THR A 88 -0.56 -16.33 -18.14
CA THR A 88 -0.86 -17.45 -19.04
C THR A 88 0.01 -17.37 -20.28
N PHE A 89 0.14 -16.19 -20.89
CA PHE A 89 0.98 -15.96 -22.06
C PHE A 89 2.45 -16.28 -21.80
N LEU A 90 2.99 -15.83 -20.67
CA LEU A 90 4.38 -16.10 -20.28
C LEU A 90 4.65 -17.59 -20.05
N ALA A 91 3.67 -18.32 -19.52
CA ALA A 91 3.77 -19.77 -19.30
C ALA A 91 3.71 -20.59 -20.60
N LEU A 92 3.23 -20.01 -21.70
CA LEU A 92 3.21 -20.68 -23.00
C LEU A 92 4.58 -20.64 -23.65
N ASP A 93 4.88 -21.69 -24.42
CA ASP A 93 6.05 -21.74 -25.30
C ASP A 93 5.88 -20.80 -26.51
N ILE A 94 6.98 -20.36 -27.11
CA ILE A 94 7.02 -19.40 -28.22
C ILE A 94 6.11 -19.85 -29.38
N ALA A 95 6.11 -21.14 -29.70
CA ALA A 95 5.25 -21.71 -30.76
C ALA A 95 3.73 -21.59 -30.47
N LEU A 96 3.36 -21.51 -29.19
CA LEU A 96 1.96 -21.42 -28.74
C LEU A 96 1.52 -19.98 -28.47
N ARG A 97 2.45 -19.09 -28.10
CA ARG A 97 2.17 -17.68 -27.81
C ARG A 97 1.44 -16.98 -28.96
N ARG A 98 1.92 -17.11 -30.19
CA ARG A 98 1.27 -16.51 -31.38
C ARG A 98 -0.13 -17.07 -31.62
N LYS A 99 -0.29 -18.40 -31.57
CA LYS A 99 -1.60 -19.05 -31.77
C LYS A 99 -2.60 -18.65 -30.69
N TRP A 100 -2.13 -18.52 -29.46
CA TRP A 100 -2.95 -18.12 -28.34
C TRP A 100 -3.41 -16.65 -28.47
N LEU A 101 -2.52 -15.73 -28.84
CA LEU A 101 -2.86 -14.33 -29.09
C LEU A 101 -3.95 -14.21 -30.15
N LEU A 102 -3.77 -14.83 -31.32
CA LEU A 102 -4.75 -14.79 -32.41
C LEU A 102 -6.11 -15.39 -32.02
N ARG A 103 -6.12 -16.36 -31.09
CA ARG A 103 -7.36 -16.94 -30.57
C ARG A 103 -8.05 -16.02 -29.57
N LYS A 104 -7.29 -15.21 -28.82
CA LYS A 104 -7.82 -14.29 -27.81
C LYS A 104 -8.26 -12.94 -28.36
N LEU A 105 -7.59 -12.47 -29.40
CA LEU A 105 -7.90 -11.20 -30.06
C LEU A 105 -9.07 -11.32 -31.06
N ARG A 106 -9.43 -12.54 -31.47
CA ARG A 106 -10.60 -12.81 -32.33
C ARG A 106 -11.89 -13.13 -31.54
N GLN A 107 -11.86 -13.05 -30.21
CA GLN A 107 -13.02 -13.25 -29.34
C GLN A 107 -13.61 -11.90 -28.95
#